data_AF-A0A4Y8SX24-F1
#
_entry.id   AF-A0A4Y8SX24-F1
#
_cell.length_a   1.000
_cell.length_b   1.000
_cell.length_c   1.000
_cell.angle_alpha   90.00
_cell.angle_beta   90.00
_cell.angle_gamma   90.00
#
_symmetry.space_group_name_H-M   'P 1'
#
loop_
_entity.id
_entity.type
_entity.pdbx_description
1 polymer ?
#
loop_
_entity_poly.entity_id
_entity_poly.type
_entity_poly.pdbx_seq_one_letter_code
_entity_poly.pdbx_strand_id
1 'polypeptide(L)' 'MPYYEKEEQETVIVYEQSSKLWDIYSTVPKHIKRLENSPIASVFKLEKDSEGKTIALRVKVAKLPSSYTFNR' A
#
# COMPACT_ATOMS: atom_id res chain seq x y z
N MET A 1 5.72 -16.50 5.69
CA MET A 1 6.76 -15.62 5.11
C MET A 1 6.15 -14.46 4.32
N PRO A 2 6.85 -13.34 4.12
CA PRO A 2 6.49 -12.38 3.07
C PRO A 2 6.46 -13.09 1.70
N TYR A 3 5.65 -12.60 0.77
CA TYR A 3 5.58 -13.17 -0.58
C TYR A 3 6.80 -12.78 -1.42
N TYR A 4 7.24 -11.52 -1.28
CA TYR A 4 8.45 -11.00 -1.91
C TYR A 4 9.64 -11.06 -0.96
N GLU A 5 10.83 -11.31 -1.50
CA GLU A 5 12.08 -11.17 -0.75
C GLU A 5 12.26 -9.73 -0.26
N LYS A 6 13.03 -9.55 0.82
CA LYS A 6 13.17 -8.22 1.43
C LYS A 6 13.72 -7.17 0.46
N GLU A 7 14.55 -7.59 -0.49
CA GLU A 7 15.16 -6.75 -1.52
C GLU A 7 14.17 -6.32 -2.62
N GLU A 8 13.11 -7.12 -2.84
CA GLU A 8 12.05 -6.84 -3.81
C GLU A 8 10.86 -6.08 -3.20
N GLN A 9 10.83 -5.97 -1.88
CA GLN A 9 9.78 -5.24 -1.18
C GLN A 9 9.97 -3.73 -1.35
N GLU A 10 8.94 -3.07 -1.87
CA GLU A 10 8.96 -1.64 -2.13
C GLU A 10 7.67 -0.95 -1.71
N THR A 11 7.75 0.36 -1.60
CA THR A 11 6.59 1.22 -1.44
C THR A 11 6.77 2.44 -2.31
N VAL A 12 5.88 2.59 -3.26
CA VAL A 12 5.89 3.66 -4.25
C VAL A 12 4.74 4.60 -3.94
N ILE A 13 5.05 5.89 -3.82
CA ILE A 13 4.10 6.94 -3.51
C ILE A 13 4.19 7.99 -4.61
N VAL A 14 3.09 8.19 -5.34
CA VAL A 14 3.01 9.14 -6.45
C VAL A 14 1.86 10.09 -6.22
N TYR A 15 2.10 11.39 -6.39
CA TYR A 15 1.01 12.37 -6.41
C TYR A 15 0.48 12.53 -7.84
N GLU A 16 -0.76 12.14 -8.07
CA GLU A 16 -1.42 12.25 -9.36
C GLU A 16 -2.09 13.63 -9.49
N GLN A 17 -1.50 14.51 -10.31
CA GLN A 17 -1.98 15.89 -10.45
C GLN A 17 -3.40 16.01 -11.04
N SER A 18 -3.80 15.08 -11.90
CA SER A 18 -5.12 15.07 -12.54
C SER A 18 -6.26 14.84 -11.55
N SER A 19 -6.09 13.87 -10.64
CA SER A 19 -7.08 13.53 -9.63
C SER A 19 -6.88 14.28 -8.30
N LYS A 20 -5.70 14.90 -8.12
CA LYS A 20 -5.24 15.49 -6.84
C LYS A 20 -5.21 14.46 -5.69
N LEU A 21 -4.93 13.20 -6.02
CA LEU A 21 -4.84 12.10 -5.06
C LEU A 21 -3.41 11.55 -5.01
N TRP A 22 -3.05 10.99 -3.85
CA TRP A 22 -1.86 10.18 -3.67
C TRP A 22 -2.18 8.75 -4.05
N ASP A 23 -1.47 8.22 -5.03
CA ASP A 23 -1.47 6.82 -5.42
C ASP A 23 -0.33 6.11 -4.70
N ILE A 24 -0.67 5.14 -3.86
CA ILE A 24 0.28 4.41 -3.02
C ILE A 24 0.19 2.94 -3.40
N TYR A 25 1.31 2.39 -3.83
CA TYR A 25 1.49 0.97 -4.08
C TYR A 25 2.50 0.41 -3.08
N SER A 26 2.21 -0.75 -2.48
CA SER A 26 3.13 -1.39 -1.55
C SER A 26 3.06 -2.91 -1.62
N THR A 27 4.24 -3.52 -1.65
CA THR A 27 4.46 -4.96 -1.47
C THR A 27 5.00 -5.29 -0.07
N VAL A 28 5.30 -4.27 0.74
CA VAL A 28 5.81 -4.43 2.11
C VAL A 28 4.67 -4.91 3.02
N PRO A 29 4.73 -6.12 3.61
CA PRO A 29 3.61 -6.69 4.36
C PRO A 29 3.13 -5.82 5.54
N LYS A 30 4.06 -5.09 6.17
CA LYS A 30 3.75 -4.18 7.27
C LYS A 30 2.93 -2.98 6.83
N HIS A 31 3.26 -2.42 5.65
CA HIS A 31 2.55 -1.27 5.09
C HIS A 31 1.18 -1.70 4.59
N ILE A 32 1.10 -2.85 3.90
CA ILE A 32 -0.18 -3.44 3.46
C ILE A 32 -1.14 -3.54 4.65
N LYS A 33 -0.72 -4.18 5.75
CA LYS A 33 -1.57 -4.31 6.96
C LYS A 33 -2.01 -2.97 7.54
N ARG A 34 -1.15 -1.95 7.54
CA ARG A 34 -1.50 -0.62 8.09
C ARG A 34 -2.43 0.17 7.17
N LEU A 35 -2.20 0.08 5.86
CA LEU A 35 -3.02 0.76 4.86
C LEU A 35 -4.40 0.11 4.72
N GLU A 36 -4.49 -1.21 4.80
CA GLU A 36 -5.75 -1.96 4.77
C GLU A 36 -6.65 -1.64 5.98
N ASN A 37 -6.05 -1.41 7.16
CA ASN A 37 -6.78 -1.01 8.37
C ASN A 37 -6.99 0.51 8.47
N SER A 38 -6.57 1.30 7.49
CA SER A 38 -6.69 2.76 7.53
C SER A 38 -8.08 3.20 7.07
N PRO A 39 -8.86 3.92 7.90
CA PRO A 39 -10.19 4.41 7.53
C PRO A 39 -10.16 5.49 6.43
N ILE A 40 -8.98 5.97 6.06
CA ILE A 40 -8.75 7.04 5.08
C ILE A 40 -8.53 6.46 3.66
N ALA A 41 -8.36 5.15 3.54
CA ALA A 41 -8.00 4.50 2.28
C ALA A 41 -9.24 4.03 1.51
N SER A 42 -9.50 4.65 0.36
CA SER A 42 -10.28 3.99 -0.69
C SER A 42 -9.39 2.92 -1.31
N VAL A 43 -9.51 1.67 -0.83
CA VAL A 43 -8.75 0.54 -1.38
C VAL A 43 -9.18 0.32 -2.82
N PHE A 44 -8.24 0.55 -3.73
CA PHE A 44 -8.52 0.47 -5.16
C PHE A 44 -8.23 -0.93 -5.70
N LYS A 45 -7.17 -1.56 -5.21
CA LYS A 45 -6.76 -2.89 -5.67
C LYS A 45 -6.02 -3.65 -4.59
N LEU A 46 -6.45 -4.88 -4.34
CA LEU A 46 -5.71 -5.87 -3.57
C LEU A 46 -5.24 -6.95 -4.53
N GLU A 47 -3.97 -7.29 -4.47
CA GLU A 47 -3.42 -8.44 -5.18
C GLU A 47 -3.22 -9.56 -4.17
N LYS A 48 -3.72 -10.75 -4.51
CA LYS A 48 -3.69 -11.92 -3.65
C LYS A 48 -2.96 -13.06 -4.34
N ASP A 49 -2.26 -13.88 -3.57
CA ASP A 49 -1.68 -15.13 -4.05
C ASP A 49 -2.74 -16.23 -4.22
N SER A 50 -2.31 -17.41 -4.66
CA SER A 50 -3.16 -18.60 -4.82
C SER A 50 -3.78 -19.11 -3.52
N GLU A 51 -3.25 -18.70 -2.36
CA GLU A 51 -3.78 -19.05 -1.04
C GLU A 51 -4.74 -17.96 -0.49
N GLY A 52 -4.97 -16.89 -1.25
CA GLY A 52 -5.89 -15.81 -0.91
C GLY A 52 -5.28 -14.75 0.02
N LYS A 53 -3.97 -14.77 0.25
CA LYS A 53 -3.27 -13.80 1.09
C LYS A 53 -2.89 -12.56 0.28
N THR A 54 -3.10 -11.38 0.84
CA THR A 54 -2.73 -10.11 0.20
C THR A 54 -1.22 -9.96 0.10
N ILE A 55 -0.72 -9.86 -1.12
CA ILE A 55 0.71 -9.75 -1.47
C ILE A 55 1.11 -8.34 -1.92
N ALA A 56 0.15 -7.58 -2.45
CA ALA A 56 0.32 -6.17 -2.78
C ALA A 56 -0.99 -5.42 -2.58
N LEU A 57 -0.88 -4.12 -2.31
CA LEU A 57 -2.01 -3.23 -2.12
C LEU A 57 -1.76 -1.92 -2.85
N ARG A 58 -2.78 -1.45 -3.57
CA ARG A 58 -2.82 -0.13 -4.19
C ARG A 58 -4.01 0.66 -3.67
N VAL A 59 -3.74 1.83 -3.11
CA VAL A 59 -4.77 2.74 -2.55
C VAL A 59 -4.61 4.13 -3.15
N LYS A 60 -5.73 4.82 -3.32
CA LYS A 60 -5.73 6.26 -3.60
C LYS A 60 -6.28 7.02 -2.41
N VAL A 61 -5.55 8.03 -1.94
CA VAL A 61 -5.91 8.83 -0.77
C VAL A 61 -5.79 10.32 -1.04
N ALA A 62 -6.73 11.11 -0.53
CA ALA A 62 -6.69 12.56 -0.69
C ALA A 62 -5.57 13.20 0.15
N LYS A 63 -5.25 12.61 1.31
CA LYS A 63 -4.19 13.06 2.21
C LYS A 63 -3.16 11.96 2.40
N LEU A 64 -1.88 12.32 2.25
CA LEU A 64 -0.79 11.40 2.46
C LEU A 64 -0.84 10.84 3.91
N PRO A 65 -0.76 9.52 4.11
CA PRO A 65 -0.70 8.93 5.44
C PRO A 65 0.54 9.42 6.19
N SER A 66 0.46 9.43 7.53
CA SER A 66 1.61 9.76 8.37
C SER A 66 2.83 8.90 8.01
N SER A 67 4.02 9.48 8.13
CA SER A 67 5.29 8.75 7.95
C SER A 67 5.40 7.52 8.87
N TYR A 68 4.67 7.52 9.98
CA TYR A 68 4.51 6.36 10.87
C TYR A 68 4.00 5.09 10.15
N THR A 69 3.20 5.26 9.10
CA THR A 69 2.69 4.15 8.30
C THR A 69 3.83 3.37 7.65
N PHE A 70 4.92 4.06 7.27
CA PHE A 70 5.99 3.53 6.43
C PHE A 70 7.33 3.31 7.17
N ASN A 71 7.65 4.13 8.17
CA ASN A 71 9.04 4.20 8.69
C ASN A 71 9.28 3.45 10.02
N ARG A 72 8.25 2.87 10.64
CA ARG A 72 8.38 2.17 11.93
C ARG A 72 8.16 0.69 11.81
#